data_AF-A0A1M3LFT9-F1
#
_entry.id   AF-A0A1M3LFT9-F1
#
_cell.length_a   1.000
_cell.length_b   1.000
_cell.length_c   1.000
_cell.angle_alpha   90.00
_cell.angle_beta   90.00
_cell.angle_gamma   90.00
#
_symmetry.space_group_name_H-M   'P 1'
#
loop_
_entity.id
_entity.type
_entity.pdbx_description
1 polymer ?
#
loop_
_entity_poly.entity_id
_entity_poly.type
_entity_poly.pdbx_seq_one_letter_code
_entity_poly.pdbx_strand_id
1 'polypeptide(L)'
;MSGTLDWDLFCRSFAPGLLDEWGAPEVAARLAQDLIARASSFAESGPAARAVLRAPFLEEVTGYEPVGAPAELLATVCVIVRCSVLEEAHVAGVLHDDGIEGLTSTATAPLFDWLGDHAVDAPNDPAGVFAGLNVRWPRAWAALGALARSAGGGRAAFRMPVAPVPERPDDSERYDARTDAEGRFVVSAMDARFDQGAMRLLEAAGPQVVLVVSSLSRLSRHLDKMLRMLEIILSRGGSLLTTNSLIRPGEVFSRSGELLRPDSWDLSTALEHTQGLSGIHRKTLMSVVARLA
;
A
#
# COMPACT_ATOMS: atom_id res chain seq x y z
N MET A 1 5.51 -36.73 -5.82
CA MET A 1 4.17 -36.12 -5.95
C MET A 1 4.35 -34.61 -5.96
N SER A 2 4.49 -34.03 -7.15
CA SER A 2 4.50 -32.57 -7.32
C SER A 2 3.05 -32.12 -7.38
N GLY A 3 2.39 -32.02 -6.21
CA GLY A 3 1.09 -31.37 -6.14
C GLY A 3 1.30 -29.87 -6.36
N THR A 4 0.65 -29.30 -7.36
CA THR A 4 0.60 -27.84 -7.52
C THR A 4 0.01 -27.25 -6.24
N LEU A 5 0.71 -26.29 -5.63
CA LEU A 5 0.25 -25.61 -4.43
C LEU A 5 -0.99 -24.77 -4.79
N ASP A 6 -2.15 -25.10 -4.24
CA ASP A 6 -3.35 -24.24 -4.36
C ASP A 6 -3.41 -23.21 -3.22
N TRP A 7 -4.34 -22.25 -3.33
CA TRP A 7 -4.44 -21.16 -2.37
C TRP A 7 -4.80 -21.61 -0.95
N ASP A 8 -5.67 -22.62 -0.81
CA ASP A 8 -6.06 -23.16 0.49
C ASP A 8 -4.88 -23.87 1.17
N LEU A 9 -4.12 -24.68 0.41
CA LEU A 9 -2.92 -25.35 0.89
C LEU A 9 -1.80 -24.35 1.22
N PHE A 10 -1.66 -23.29 0.41
CA PHE A 10 -0.75 -22.17 0.71
C PHE A 10 -1.09 -21.55 2.07
N CYS A 11 -2.37 -21.18 2.27
CA CYS A 11 -2.82 -20.48 3.47
C CYS A 11 -2.79 -21.35 4.73
N ARG A 12 -3.23 -22.61 4.63
CA ARG A 12 -3.49 -23.46 5.81
C ARG A 12 -2.29 -24.30 6.23
N SER A 13 -1.34 -24.53 5.33
CA SER A 13 -0.22 -25.45 5.58
C SER A 13 1.13 -24.81 5.25
N PHE A 14 1.34 -24.36 4.01
CA PHE A 14 2.67 -23.94 3.55
C PHE A 14 3.17 -22.69 4.30
N ALA A 15 2.41 -21.59 4.27
CA ALA A 15 2.85 -20.34 4.89
C ALA A 15 2.90 -20.42 6.43
N PRO A 16 1.90 -20.98 7.14
CA PRO A 16 2.00 -21.19 8.58
C PRO A 16 3.14 -22.13 8.98
N GLY A 17 3.38 -23.22 8.23
CA GLY A 17 4.45 -24.17 8.51
C GLY A 17 5.84 -23.52 8.47
N LEU A 18 6.09 -22.64 7.48
CA LEU A 18 7.33 -21.86 7.43
C LEU A 18 7.46 -20.90 8.62
N LEU A 19 6.38 -20.22 9.01
CA LEU A 19 6.41 -19.35 10.19
C LEU A 19 6.68 -20.13 11.48
N ASP A 20 6.11 -21.32 11.64
CA ASP A 20 6.39 -22.20 12.78
C ASP A 20 7.87 -22.60 12.81
N GLU A 21 8.44 -23.00 11.67
CA GLU A 21 9.85 -23.35 11.53
C GLU A 21 10.79 -22.18 11.84
N TRP A 22 10.39 -20.96 11.47
CA TRP A 22 11.15 -19.75 11.76
C TRP A 22 10.98 -19.25 13.20
N GLY A 23 10.05 -19.83 13.99
CA GLY A 23 9.85 -19.49 15.39
C GLY A 23 8.81 -18.41 15.64
N ALA A 24 7.80 -18.28 14.77
CA ALA A 24 6.67 -17.36 14.90
C ALA A 24 5.30 -18.08 15.06
N PRO A 25 5.13 -19.02 16.01
CA PRO A 25 3.94 -19.87 16.09
C PRO A 25 2.64 -19.11 16.38
N GLU A 26 2.71 -18.01 17.13
CA GLU A 26 1.54 -17.16 17.42
C GLU A 26 1.03 -16.41 16.18
N VAL A 27 1.93 -16.10 15.23
CA VAL A 27 1.57 -15.51 13.94
C VAL A 27 1.05 -16.60 13.00
N ALA A 28 1.73 -17.75 12.95
CA ALA A 28 1.32 -18.92 12.16
C ALA A 28 -0.13 -19.33 12.45
N ALA A 29 -0.52 -19.38 13.73
CA ALA A 29 -1.86 -19.76 14.18
C ALA A 29 -2.99 -18.85 13.66
N ARG A 30 -2.68 -17.58 13.34
CA ARG A 30 -3.66 -16.58 12.85
C ARG A 30 -3.55 -16.35 11.34
N LEU A 31 -2.39 -16.63 10.74
CA LEU A 31 -2.09 -16.26 9.35
C LEU A 31 -3.12 -16.84 8.37
N ALA A 32 -3.44 -18.13 8.49
CA ALA A 32 -4.36 -18.79 7.58
C ALA A 32 -5.72 -18.07 7.50
N GLN A 33 -6.29 -17.73 8.66
CA GLN A 33 -7.58 -17.05 8.74
C GLN A 33 -7.52 -15.64 8.16
N ASP A 34 -6.45 -14.89 8.43
CA ASP A 34 -6.27 -13.53 7.91
C ASP A 34 -6.11 -13.52 6.38
N LEU A 35 -5.27 -14.40 5.83
CA LEU A 35 -5.06 -14.52 4.38
C LEU A 35 -6.35 -14.92 3.64
N ILE A 36 -7.07 -15.92 4.16
CA ILE A 36 -8.34 -16.36 3.57
C ILE A 36 -9.38 -15.24 3.64
N ALA A 37 -9.54 -14.59 4.79
CA ALA A 37 -10.50 -13.49 4.95
C ALA A 37 -10.21 -12.35 3.98
N ARG A 38 -8.93 -11.99 3.79
CA ARG A 38 -8.51 -10.95 2.83
C ARG A 38 -8.74 -11.35 1.39
N ALA A 39 -8.38 -12.58 1.00
CA ALA A 39 -8.60 -13.07 -0.35
C ALA A 39 -10.09 -13.13 -0.71
N SER A 40 -10.93 -13.67 0.18
CA SER A 40 -12.39 -13.69 0.01
C SER A 40 -12.96 -12.28 -0.06
N SER A 41 -12.59 -11.39 0.87
CA SER A 41 -13.04 -9.99 0.85
C SER A 41 -12.62 -9.27 -0.44
N PHE A 42 -11.42 -9.55 -0.95
CA PHE A 42 -10.94 -8.97 -2.20
C PHE A 42 -11.73 -9.51 -3.39
N ALA A 43 -11.93 -10.83 -3.47
CA ALA A 43 -12.69 -11.49 -4.54
C ALA A 43 -14.15 -11.01 -4.58
N GLU A 44 -14.77 -10.83 -3.42
CA GLU A 44 -16.14 -10.33 -3.25
C GLU A 44 -16.28 -8.83 -3.56
N SER A 45 -15.20 -8.06 -3.43
CA SER A 45 -15.19 -6.64 -3.77
C SER A 45 -15.33 -6.45 -5.29
N GLY A 46 -16.14 -5.51 -5.76
CA GLY A 46 -16.31 -5.28 -7.20
C GLY A 46 -15.02 -4.86 -7.93
N PRO A 47 -14.95 -4.99 -9.27
CA PRO A 47 -13.72 -4.73 -10.04
C PRO A 47 -13.11 -3.35 -9.80
N ALA A 48 -13.92 -2.28 -9.70
CA ALA A 48 -13.40 -0.95 -9.42
C ALA A 48 -12.86 -0.82 -7.99
N ALA A 49 -13.47 -1.49 -7.00
CA ALA A 49 -12.96 -1.50 -5.64
C ALA A 49 -11.63 -2.23 -5.55
N ARG A 50 -11.49 -3.40 -6.19
CA ARG A 50 -10.20 -4.11 -6.32
C ARG A 50 -9.12 -3.23 -6.95
N ALA A 51 -9.49 -2.44 -7.97
CA ALA A 51 -8.58 -1.49 -8.60
C ALA A 51 -8.12 -0.36 -7.66
N VAL A 52 -9.02 0.14 -6.79
CA VAL A 52 -8.68 1.13 -5.76
C VAL A 52 -7.76 0.52 -4.69
N LEU A 53 -8.06 -0.69 -4.22
CA LEU A 53 -7.31 -1.38 -3.17
C LEU A 53 -5.86 -1.66 -3.58
N ARG A 54 -5.62 -2.03 -4.84
CA ARG A 54 -4.27 -2.31 -5.37
C ARG A 54 -3.47 -1.05 -5.73
N ALA A 55 -4.12 0.07 -6.03
CA ALA A 55 -3.45 1.27 -6.56
C ALA A 55 -2.26 1.77 -5.71
N PRO A 56 -2.32 1.76 -4.37
CA PRO A 56 -1.21 2.16 -3.51
C PRO A 56 0.06 1.32 -3.65
N PHE A 57 -0.09 0.07 -4.10
CA PHE A 57 0.99 -0.91 -4.12
C PHE A 57 1.61 -1.10 -5.52
N LEU A 58 1.00 -0.52 -6.56
CA LEU A 58 1.51 -0.64 -7.95
C LEU A 58 2.95 -0.14 -8.07
N GLU A 59 3.32 0.92 -7.35
CA GLU A 59 4.69 1.43 -7.33
C GLU A 59 5.64 0.51 -6.55
N GLU A 60 5.18 -0.01 -5.40
CA GLU A 60 6.00 -0.84 -4.51
C GLU A 60 6.43 -2.15 -5.17
N VAL A 61 5.53 -2.75 -5.96
CA VAL A 61 5.79 -4.05 -6.60
C VAL A 61 6.69 -3.96 -7.84
N THR A 62 7.20 -2.76 -8.13
CA THR A 62 8.20 -2.58 -9.19
C THR A 62 9.47 -3.34 -8.80
N GLY A 63 9.78 -4.41 -9.53
CA GLY A 63 10.92 -5.28 -9.25
C GLY A 63 10.63 -6.41 -8.26
N TYR A 64 9.36 -6.70 -7.96
CA TYR A 64 8.97 -7.90 -7.22
C TYR A 64 9.01 -9.14 -8.11
N GLU A 65 9.29 -10.29 -7.49
CA GLU A 65 9.15 -11.60 -8.11
C GLU A 65 7.69 -12.11 -8.04
N PRO A 66 7.26 -13.00 -8.95
CA PRO A 66 8.02 -13.53 -10.09
C PRO A 66 8.17 -12.51 -11.24
N VAL A 67 9.37 -12.42 -11.83
CA VAL A 67 9.62 -11.57 -13.00
C VAL A 67 8.65 -11.90 -14.14
N GLY A 68 8.02 -10.86 -14.68
CA GLY A 68 7.08 -10.98 -15.80
C GLY A 68 5.62 -11.20 -15.38
N ALA A 69 5.32 -11.41 -14.10
CA ALA A 69 3.96 -11.35 -13.62
C ALA A 69 3.37 -9.93 -13.78
N PRO A 70 2.06 -9.80 -14.10
CA PRO A 70 1.42 -8.50 -14.21
C PRO A 70 1.51 -7.72 -12.88
N ALA A 71 1.88 -6.44 -12.93
CA ALA A 71 1.98 -5.59 -11.74
C ALA A 71 0.69 -5.54 -10.92
N GLU A 72 -0.47 -5.65 -11.58
CA GLU A 72 -1.77 -5.71 -10.89
C GLU A 72 -1.93 -6.96 -10.01
N LEU A 73 -1.38 -8.09 -10.47
CA LEU A 73 -1.39 -9.35 -9.70
C LEU A 73 -0.44 -9.24 -8.51
N LEU A 74 0.78 -8.74 -8.71
CA LEU A 74 1.75 -8.53 -7.62
C LEU A 74 1.22 -7.54 -6.57
N ALA A 75 0.56 -6.46 -7.00
CA ALA A 75 -0.08 -5.52 -6.09
C ALA A 75 -1.26 -6.17 -5.33
N THR A 76 -1.99 -7.09 -5.97
CA THR A 76 -3.04 -7.88 -5.31
C THR A 76 -2.47 -8.81 -4.24
N VAL A 77 -1.35 -9.49 -4.54
CA VAL A 77 -0.60 -10.27 -3.56
C VAL A 77 -0.14 -9.39 -2.40
N CYS A 78 0.30 -8.15 -2.66
CA CYS A 78 0.64 -7.22 -1.58
C CYS A 78 -0.55 -6.90 -0.68
N VAL A 79 -1.73 -6.60 -1.26
CA VAL A 79 -2.96 -6.32 -0.48
C VAL A 79 -3.35 -7.49 0.42
N ILE A 80 -3.19 -8.73 -0.06
CA ILE A 80 -3.67 -9.93 0.65
C ILE A 80 -2.61 -10.50 1.59
N VAL A 81 -1.36 -10.57 1.16
CA VAL A 81 -0.27 -11.25 1.86
C VAL A 81 0.62 -10.27 2.62
N ARG A 82 1.10 -9.19 2.00
CA ARG A 82 1.98 -8.22 2.67
C ARG A 82 1.25 -7.36 3.68
N CYS A 83 0.00 -7.03 3.41
CA CYS A 83 -0.84 -6.26 4.31
C CYS A 83 -1.58 -7.19 5.28
N SER A 84 -0.90 -8.19 5.85
CA SER A 84 -1.49 -9.21 6.74
C SER A 84 -0.76 -9.24 8.09
N VAL A 85 -1.22 -10.12 8.99
CA VAL A 85 -0.53 -10.43 10.26
C VAL A 85 0.91 -10.90 10.07
N LEU A 86 1.33 -11.26 8.85
CA LEU A 86 2.72 -11.60 8.51
C LEU A 86 3.72 -10.49 8.89
N GLU A 87 3.31 -9.22 8.79
CA GLU A 87 4.13 -8.06 9.16
C GLU A 87 4.54 -8.09 10.64
N GLU A 88 3.75 -8.72 11.52
CA GLU A 88 4.08 -8.85 12.95
C GLU A 88 5.36 -9.69 13.14
N ALA A 89 5.51 -10.78 12.37
CA ALA A 89 6.70 -11.62 12.41
C ALA A 89 7.93 -10.89 11.84
N HIS A 90 7.75 -10.04 10.82
CA HIS A 90 8.83 -9.23 10.24
C HIS A 90 9.35 -8.22 11.26
N VAL A 91 8.44 -7.51 11.92
CA VAL A 91 8.76 -6.48 12.91
C VAL A 91 9.33 -7.09 14.20
N ALA A 92 8.99 -8.34 14.52
CA ALA A 92 9.62 -9.10 15.59
C ALA A 92 11.06 -9.54 15.24
N GLY A 93 11.50 -9.38 13.99
CA GLY A 93 12.81 -9.81 13.51
C GLY A 93 12.92 -11.32 13.28
N VAL A 94 11.79 -12.05 13.33
CA VAL A 94 11.73 -13.50 13.13
C VAL A 94 11.67 -13.84 11.65
N LEU A 95 10.94 -13.04 10.89
CA LEU A 95 10.82 -13.17 9.44
C LEU A 95 11.70 -12.13 8.77
N HIS A 96 12.74 -12.55 8.04
CA HIS A 96 13.62 -11.64 7.31
C HIS A 96 13.07 -11.31 5.90
N ASP A 97 13.66 -10.29 5.26
CA ASP A 97 13.22 -9.78 3.96
C ASP A 97 13.12 -10.89 2.90
N ASP A 98 14.15 -11.75 2.79
CA ASP A 98 14.17 -12.90 1.87
C ASP A 98 13.00 -13.87 2.10
N GLY A 99 12.60 -14.07 3.36
CA GLY A 99 11.48 -14.94 3.71
C GLY A 99 10.14 -14.35 3.28
N ILE A 100 9.99 -13.02 3.37
CA ILE A 100 8.77 -12.36 2.90
C ILE A 100 8.71 -12.33 1.38
N GLU A 101 9.83 -12.05 0.72
CA GLU A 101 9.94 -12.11 -0.74
C GLU A 101 9.60 -13.51 -1.23
N GLY A 102 10.13 -14.56 -0.59
CA GLY A 102 9.81 -15.95 -0.87
C GLY A 102 8.32 -16.28 -0.72
N LEU A 103 7.70 -15.89 0.41
CA LEU A 103 6.27 -16.12 0.66
C LEU A 103 5.37 -15.37 -0.33
N THR A 104 5.69 -14.11 -0.62
CA THR A 104 4.89 -13.30 -1.56
C THR A 104 5.03 -13.78 -2.99
N SER A 105 6.24 -14.13 -3.44
CA SER A 105 6.46 -14.72 -4.76
C SER A 105 5.71 -16.05 -4.89
N THR A 106 5.83 -16.93 -3.90
CA THR A 106 5.15 -18.25 -3.89
C THR A 106 3.63 -18.13 -3.87
N ALA A 107 3.07 -17.12 -3.20
CA ALA A 107 1.64 -16.87 -3.16
C ALA A 107 1.05 -16.47 -4.53
N THR A 108 1.87 -15.98 -5.47
CA THR A 108 1.40 -15.32 -6.69
C THR A 108 0.56 -16.24 -7.58
N ALA A 109 1.06 -17.41 -7.94
CA ALA A 109 0.34 -18.33 -8.82
C ALA A 109 -0.91 -18.96 -8.13
N PRO A 110 -0.82 -19.52 -6.91
CA PRO A 110 -1.98 -20.07 -6.22
C PRO A 110 -3.12 -19.06 -6.04
N LEU A 111 -2.77 -17.81 -5.70
CA LEU A 111 -3.75 -16.74 -5.53
C LEU A 111 -4.39 -16.32 -6.86
N PHE A 112 -3.60 -16.26 -7.94
CA PHE A 112 -4.12 -15.94 -9.27
C PHE A 112 -5.18 -16.94 -9.72
N ASP A 113 -4.86 -18.23 -9.64
CA ASP A 113 -5.78 -19.30 -10.02
C ASP A 113 -7.05 -19.26 -9.16
N TRP A 114 -6.90 -19.10 -7.85
CA TRP A 114 -8.04 -19.02 -6.93
C TRP A 114 -8.93 -17.79 -7.20
N LEU A 115 -8.34 -16.62 -7.46
CA LEU A 115 -9.11 -15.42 -7.83
C LEU A 115 -9.82 -15.58 -9.17
N GLY A 116 -9.26 -16.34 -10.12
CA GLY A 116 -9.92 -16.68 -11.39
C GLY A 116 -11.26 -17.39 -11.19
N ASP A 117 -11.36 -18.23 -10.16
CA ASP A 117 -12.56 -19.01 -9.85
C ASP A 117 -13.53 -18.28 -8.91
N HIS A 118 -13.04 -17.36 -8.08
CA HIS A 118 -13.83 -16.78 -6.97
C HIS A 118 -14.15 -15.29 -7.14
N ALA A 119 -13.40 -14.55 -7.96
CA ALA A 119 -13.64 -13.11 -8.12
C ALA A 119 -14.97 -12.87 -8.83
N VAL A 120 -15.86 -12.16 -8.16
CA VAL A 120 -17.18 -11.84 -8.71
C VAL A 120 -17.12 -10.55 -9.52
N ASP A 121 -18.00 -10.48 -10.51
CA ASP A 121 -18.37 -9.22 -11.18
C ASP A 121 -19.56 -8.60 -10.42
N ALA A 122 -19.25 -8.07 -9.23
CA ALA A 122 -20.22 -7.52 -8.27
C ALA A 122 -20.21 -5.98 -8.28
N PRO A 123 -21.17 -5.31 -7.60
CA PRO A 123 -21.17 -3.87 -7.44
C PRO A 123 -19.81 -3.35 -6.94
N ASN A 124 -19.47 -2.12 -7.33
CA ASN A 124 -18.16 -1.49 -7.14
C ASN A 124 -17.81 -1.12 -5.68
N ASP A 125 -18.40 -1.80 -4.72
CA ASP A 125 -18.16 -1.60 -3.29
C ASP A 125 -17.11 -2.59 -2.76
N PRO A 126 -16.31 -2.17 -1.77
CA PRO A 126 -15.42 -3.08 -1.07
C PRO A 126 -16.21 -3.99 -0.11
N ALA A 127 -15.76 -5.23 0.04
CA ALA A 127 -16.41 -6.27 0.84
C ALA A 127 -15.56 -6.72 2.04
N GLY A 128 -16.18 -7.47 2.96
CA GLY A 128 -15.56 -8.10 4.12
C GLY A 128 -14.63 -7.17 4.91
N VAL A 129 -13.34 -7.53 5.03
CA VAL A 129 -12.35 -6.74 5.79
C VAL A 129 -12.08 -5.35 5.19
N PHE A 130 -12.46 -5.13 3.92
CA PHE A 130 -12.36 -3.84 3.23
C PHE A 130 -13.66 -3.03 3.26
N ALA A 131 -14.75 -3.59 3.82
CA ALA A 131 -16.06 -2.97 3.78
C ALA A 131 -16.07 -1.57 4.41
N GLY A 132 -16.82 -0.67 3.77
CA GLY A 132 -17.03 0.70 4.24
C GLY A 132 -15.80 1.61 4.19
N LEU A 133 -14.65 1.18 3.65
CA LEU A 133 -13.48 2.05 3.45
C LEU A 133 -13.80 3.24 2.54
N ASN A 134 -14.60 3.01 1.49
CA ASN A 134 -15.10 4.03 0.58
C ASN A 134 -16.02 5.06 1.24
N VAL A 135 -16.76 4.65 2.28
CA VAL A 135 -17.67 5.51 3.04
C VAL A 135 -16.92 6.31 4.10
N ARG A 136 -15.99 5.65 4.82
CA ARG A 136 -15.19 6.29 5.88
C ARG A 136 -14.21 7.31 5.31
N TRP A 137 -13.56 6.99 4.21
CA TRP A 137 -12.46 7.78 3.61
C TRP A 137 -12.75 8.15 2.15
N PRO A 138 -13.83 8.92 1.88
CA PRO A 138 -14.34 9.09 0.53
C PRO A 138 -13.37 9.87 -0.38
N ARG A 139 -12.63 10.86 0.13
CA ARG A 139 -11.67 11.63 -0.67
C ARG A 139 -10.47 10.79 -1.04
N ALA A 140 -9.92 10.05 -0.08
CA ALA A 140 -8.83 9.11 -0.31
C ALA A 140 -9.25 8.02 -1.31
N TRP A 141 -10.43 7.45 -1.15
CA TRP A 141 -10.99 6.46 -2.08
C TRP A 141 -11.14 7.01 -3.50
N ALA A 142 -11.69 8.22 -3.65
CA ALA A 142 -11.84 8.87 -4.95
C ALA A 142 -10.48 9.18 -5.61
N ALA A 143 -9.49 9.60 -4.82
CA ALA A 143 -8.14 9.87 -5.28
C ALA A 143 -7.42 8.59 -5.75
N LEU A 144 -7.49 7.50 -4.97
CA LEU A 144 -6.93 6.22 -5.36
C LEU A 144 -7.67 5.59 -6.55
N GLY A 145 -8.97 5.83 -6.68
CA GLY A 145 -9.72 5.45 -7.88
C GLY A 145 -9.25 6.21 -9.12
N ALA A 146 -8.89 7.49 -8.99
CA ALA A 146 -8.27 8.26 -10.06
C ALA A 146 -6.86 7.76 -10.37
N LEU A 147 -6.07 7.44 -9.34
CA LEU A 147 -4.74 6.85 -9.48
C LEU A 147 -4.82 5.54 -10.29
N ALA A 148 -5.72 4.62 -9.91
CA ALA A 148 -5.94 3.35 -10.60
C ALA A 148 -6.24 3.53 -12.09
N ARG A 149 -7.07 4.52 -12.46
CA ARG A 149 -7.40 4.83 -13.87
C ARG A 149 -6.25 5.48 -14.63
N SER A 150 -5.27 6.06 -13.93
CA SER A 150 -4.06 6.65 -14.50
C SER A 150 -2.86 5.70 -14.47
N ALA A 151 -3.06 4.42 -14.13
CA ALA A 151 -2.01 3.40 -14.22
C ALA A 151 -1.49 3.35 -15.66
N GLY A 152 -0.16 3.43 -15.84
CA GLY A 152 0.48 3.59 -17.15
C GLY A 152 0.75 5.06 -17.55
N GLY A 153 0.25 6.02 -16.78
CA GLY A 153 0.68 7.42 -16.81
C GLY A 153 -0.40 8.45 -17.09
N GLY A 154 0.00 9.71 -16.95
CA GLY A 154 -0.81 10.87 -17.32
C GLY A 154 -1.54 11.49 -16.14
N ARG A 155 -2.68 12.14 -16.42
CA ARG A 155 -3.49 12.87 -15.44
C ARG A 155 -4.89 12.26 -15.37
N ALA A 156 -5.37 12.00 -14.16
CA ALA A 156 -6.76 11.68 -13.90
C ALA A 156 -7.37 12.70 -12.94
N ALA A 157 -8.41 13.40 -13.40
CA ALA A 157 -9.21 14.25 -12.53
C ALA A 157 -10.23 13.41 -11.73
N PHE A 158 -10.60 13.91 -10.57
CA PHE A 158 -11.73 13.39 -9.80
C PHE A 158 -12.46 14.52 -9.09
N ARG A 159 -13.76 14.34 -8.88
CA ARG A 159 -14.53 15.25 -8.05
C ARG A 159 -14.20 14.95 -6.60
N MET A 160 -13.69 15.93 -5.87
CA MET A 160 -13.47 15.80 -4.43
C MET A 160 -14.83 15.59 -3.74
N PRO A 161 -15.04 14.45 -3.04
CA PRO A 161 -16.27 14.25 -2.27
C PRO A 161 -16.40 15.28 -1.16
N VAL A 162 -17.64 15.69 -0.90
CA VAL A 162 -17.98 16.54 0.24
C VAL A 162 -18.19 15.63 1.44
N ALA A 163 -17.33 15.74 2.44
CA ALA A 163 -17.37 14.98 3.68
C ALA A 163 -16.86 15.84 4.84
N PRO A 164 -17.06 15.46 6.11
CA PRO A 164 -16.39 16.09 7.23
C PRO A 164 -14.86 16.04 7.09
N VAL A 165 -14.16 17.01 7.67
CA VAL A 165 -12.69 16.94 7.78
C VAL A 165 -12.37 15.96 8.90
N PRO A 166 -11.59 14.89 8.65
CA PRO A 166 -11.22 13.96 9.71
C PRO A 166 -10.36 14.64 10.77
N GLU A 167 -10.59 14.25 12.02
CA GLU A 167 -9.74 14.60 13.14
C GLU A 167 -8.32 14.05 12.92
N ARG A 168 -7.32 14.83 13.33
CA ARG A 168 -5.95 14.31 13.38
C ARG A 168 -5.86 13.29 14.50
N PRO A 169 -5.02 12.25 14.35
CA PRO A 169 -4.71 11.40 15.48
C PRO A 169 -4.17 12.23 16.65
N ASP A 170 -4.55 11.84 17.86
CA ASP A 170 -4.05 12.42 19.09
C ASP A 170 -3.01 11.50 19.76
N ASP A 171 -2.53 11.89 20.94
CA ASP A 171 -1.52 11.12 21.67
C ASP A 171 -2.01 9.74 22.13
N SER A 172 -3.32 9.50 22.21
CA SER A 172 -3.86 8.18 22.55
C SER A 172 -3.72 7.18 21.39
N GLU A 173 -3.63 7.70 20.17
CA GLU A 173 -3.42 6.92 18.95
C GLU A 173 -1.94 6.85 18.55
N ARG A 174 -1.05 7.45 19.35
CA ARG A 174 0.39 7.45 19.12
C ARG A 174 1.04 6.22 19.76
N TYR A 175 2.09 5.73 19.12
CA TYR A 175 3.03 4.82 19.77
C TYR A 175 4.47 5.26 19.52
N ASP A 176 5.36 4.89 20.43
CA ASP A 176 6.77 5.13 20.22
C ASP A 176 7.41 3.98 19.45
N ALA A 177 7.83 4.26 18.22
CA ALA A 177 8.52 3.30 17.38
C ALA A 177 9.84 2.86 18.05
N ARG A 178 10.13 1.56 17.98
CA ARG A 178 11.40 1.00 18.45
C ARG A 178 12.52 1.45 17.52
N THR A 179 13.76 1.47 18.00
CA THR A 179 14.93 1.63 17.15
C THR A 179 15.71 0.32 17.05
N ASP A 180 16.26 0.01 15.88
CA ASP A 180 17.21 -1.08 15.72
C ASP A 180 18.62 -0.71 16.24
N ALA A 181 19.58 -1.62 16.07
CA ALA A 181 20.96 -1.45 16.52
C ALA A 181 21.67 -0.25 15.84
N GLU A 182 21.22 0.13 14.65
CA GLU A 182 21.72 1.28 13.89
C GLU A 182 20.95 2.57 14.21
N GLY A 183 20.04 2.54 15.18
CA GLY A 183 19.23 3.70 15.60
C GLY A 183 18.08 4.03 14.65
N ARG A 184 17.74 3.13 13.72
CA ARG A 184 16.67 3.33 12.74
C ARG A 184 15.34 2.89 13.32
N PHE A 185 14.26 3.63 13.02
CA PHE A 185 12.94 3.29 13.53
C PHE A 185 12.38 2.02 12.88
N VAL A 186 12.07 1.03 13.72
CA VAL A 186 11.35 -0.19 13.37
C VAL A 186 9.86 0.07 13.60
N VAL A 187 9.16 0.35 12.51
CA VAL A 187 7.72 0.66 12.46
C VAL A 187 7.02 -0.53 11.81
N SER A 188 6.01 -1.08 12.48
CA SER A 188 5.13 -2.04 11.80
C SER A 188 4.26 -1.30 10.80
N ALA A 189 4.35 -1.67 9.52
CA ALA A 189 3.51 -1.05 8.51
C ALA A 189 2.03 -1.38 8.69
N MET A 190 1.71 -2.40 9.50
CA MET A 190 0.35 -2.87 9.82
C MET A 190 -0.19 -2.38 11.16
N ASP A 191 0.59 -1.67 12.00
CA ASP A 191 0.07 -1.09 13.24
C ASP A 191 -0.96 0.01 12.90
N ALA A 192 -2.15 -0.11 13.49
CA ALA A 192 -3.25 0.83 13.30
C ALA A 192 -2.99 2.21 13.95
N ARG A 193 -2.07 2.28 14.92
CA ARG A 193 -1.63 3.51 15.59
C ARG A 193 -0.60 4.28 14.76
N PHE A 194 -0.27 5.49 15.18
CA PHE A 194 0.63 6.41 14.45
C PHE A 194 1.97 6.53 15.16
N ASP A 195 3.07 6.29 14.42
CA ASP A 195 4.41 6.62 14.90
C ASP A 195 4.69 8.13 14.80
N GLN A 196 5.82 8.57 15.36
CA GLN A 196 6.16 10.00 15.40
C GLN A 196 6.40 10.60 14.01
N GLY A 197 6.86 9.82 13.03
CA GLY A 197 7.01 10.26 11.65
C GLY A 197 5.67 10.48 10.97
N ALA A 198 4.73 9.54 11.14
CA ALA A 198 3.36 9.68 10.66
C ALA A 198 2.66 10.89 11.27
N MET A 199 2.79 11.12 12.59
CA MET A 199 2.24 12.30 13.27
C MET A 199 2.77 13.61 12.67
N ARG A 200 4.10 13.75 12.54
CA ARG A 200 4.74 14.94 11.93
C ARG A 200 4.26 15.19 10.50
N LEU A 201 4.10 14.14 9.70
CA LEU A 201 3.60 14.23 8.33
C LEU A 201 2.17 14.80 8.30
N LEU A 202 1.29 14.35 9.19
CA LEU A 202 -0.11 14.82 9.27
C LEU A 202 -0.24 16.21 9.88
N GLU A 203 0.65 16.60 10.80
CA GLU A 203 0.75 17.95 11.35
C GLU A 203 1.11 18.96 10.26
N ALA A 204 2.08 18.62 9.41
CA ALA A 204 2.54 19.46 8.31
C ALA A 204 1.52 19.58 7.17
N ALA A 205 0.54 18.67 7.09
CA ALA A 205 -0.48 18.70 6.04
C ALA A 205 -1.30 20.00 6.06
N GLY A 206 -1.26 20.73 4.95
CA GLY A 206 -1.98 21.98 4.78
C GLY A 206 -2.00 22.46 3.32
N PRO A 207 -2.68 23.59 3.03
CA PRO A 207 -2.77 24.12 1.68
C PRO A 207 -1.38 24.38 1.09
N GLN A 208 -1.18 23.98 -0.16
CA GLN A 208 0.09 24.17 -0.91
C GLN A 208 1.30 23.38 -0.34
N VAL A 209 1.12 22.60 0.72
CA VAL A 209 2.15 21.69 1.22
C VAL A 209 2.20 20.45 0.35
N VAL A 210 3.41 20.06 -0.05
CA VAL A 210 3.69 18.81 -0.76
C VAL A 210 4.46 17.92 0.20
N LEU A 211 3.80 16.88 0.69
CA LEU A 211 4.41 15.83 1.50
C LEU A 211 5.04 14.81 0.57
N VAL A 212 6.19 14.27 0.94
CA VAL A 212 6.98 13.39 0.07
C VAL A 212 7.25 12.08 0.77
N VAL A 213 6.99 10.97 0.07
CA VAL A 213 7.31 9.60 0.49
C VAL A 213 7.83 8.85 -0.73
N SER A 214 8.56 7.74 -0.57
CA SER A 214 9.06 6.97 -1.74
C SER A 214 7.92 6.25 -2.47
N SER A 215 6.97 5.67 -1.73
CA SER A 215 5.76 5.01 -2.24
C SER A 215 4.58 5.23 -1.29
N LEU A 216 3.35 5.00 -1.75
CA LEU A 216 2.15 5.15 -0.91
C LEU A 216 2.10 4.19 0.27
N SER A 217 2.67 2.99 0.13
CA SER A 217 2.79 2.02 1.22
C SER A 217 3.69 2.48 2.37
N ARG A 218 4.49 3.54 2.19
CA ARG A 218 5.21 4.20 3.28
C ARG A 218 4.30 5.01 4.20
N LEU A 219 3.06 5.30 3.80
CA LEU A 219 2.06 5.83 4.74
C LEU A 219 1.66 4.74 5.74
N SER A 220 1.27 3.57 5.23
CA SER A 220 0.98 2.35 5.99
C SER A 220 0.61 1.22 5.02
N ARG A 221 0.84 -0.04 5.42
CA ARG A 221 0.22 -1.23 4.79
C ARG A 221 -1.16 -1.53 5.39
N HIS A 222 -1.50 -0.97 6.55
CA HIS A 222 -2.85 -1.00 7.10
C HIS A 222 -3.76 -0.04 6.32
N LEU A 223 -4.52 -0.58 5.36
CA LEU A 223 -5.33 0.19 4.40
C LEU A 223 -6.22 1.27 5.05
N ASP A 224 -6.86 0.98 6.18
CA ASP A 224 -7.70 1.97 6.87
C ASP A 224 -6.89 3.17 7.38
N LYS A 225 -5.68 2.92 7.91
CA LYS A 225 -4.78 3.96 8.41
C LYS A 225 -4.21 4.75 7.24
N MET A 226 -3.76 4.08 6.19
CA MET A 226 -3.28 4.74 4.96
C MET A 226 -4.36 5.64 4.34
N LEU A 227 -5.59 5.14 4.23
CA LEU A 227 -6.71 5.92 3.71
C LEU A 227 -7.06 7.09 4.63
N ARG A 228 -7.05 6.91 5.95
CA ARG A 228 -7.22 8.01 6.91
C ARG A 228 -6.14 9.07 6.77
N MET A 229 -4.87 8.67 6.63
CA MET A 229 -3.76 9.60 6.40
C MET A 229 -3.97 10.40 5.12
N LEU A 230 -4.29 9.72 4.02
CA LEU A 230 -4.55 10.38 2.74
C LEU A 230 -5.79 11.29 2.80
N GLU A 231 -6.83 10.88 3.51
CA GLU A 231 -8.04 11.68 3.75
C GLU A 231 -7.70 12.97 4.52
N ILE A 232 -6.89 12.87 5.57
CA ILE A 232 -6.42 14.03 6.37
C ILE A 232 -5.61 14.99 5.51
N ILE A 233 -4.71 14.49 4.66
CA ILE A 233 -3.88 15.30 3.76
C ILE A 233 -4.76 16.04 2.75
N LEU A 234 -5.64 15.32 2.05
CA LEU A 234 -6.48 15.88 1.00
C LEU A 234 -7.53 16.85 1.55
N SER A 235 -8.14 16.53 2.69
CA SER A 235 -9.14 17.40 3.34
C SER A 235 -8.57 18.75 3.79
N ARG A 236 -7.25 18.82 4.03
CA ARG A 236 -6.53 20.05 4.41
C ARG A 236 -5.91 20.78 3.22
N GLY A 237 -6.16 20.32 1.99
CA GLY A 237 -5.62 20.94 0.78
C GLY A 237 -4.15 20.59 0.49
N GLY A 238 -3.59 19.61 1.20
CA GLY A 238 -2.24 19.12 0.98
C GLY A 238 -2.14 18.21 -0.24
N SER A 239 -0.92 18.06 -0.75
CA SER A 239 -0.57 17.11 -1.81
C SER A 239 0.41 16.07 -1.27
N LEU A 240 0.37 14.88 -1.86
CA LEU A 240 1.33 13.81 -1.61
C LEU A 240 2.07 13.49 -2.91
N LEU A 241 3.39 13.53 -2.86
CA LEU A 241 4.29 13.19 -3.94
C LEU A 241 5.01 11.89 -3.59
N THR A 242 4.96 10.94 -4.51
CA THR A 242 5.82 9.75 -4.54
C THR A 242 6.82 9.84 -5.68
N THR A 243 7.70 8.85 -5.79
CA THR A 243 8.61 8.74 -6.92
C THR A 243 7.86 8.62 -8.27
N ASN A 244 6.63 8.09 -8.27
CA ASN A 244 5.87 7.88 -9.51
C ASN A 244 4.53 8.59 -9.60
N SER A 245 4.04 9.17 -8.51
CA SER A 245 2.70 9.72 -8.46
C SER A 245 2.62 11.03 -7.70
N LEU A 246 1.72 11.90 -8.13
CA LEU A 246 1.36 13.12 -7.43
C LEU A 246 -0.14 13.10 -7.20
N ILE A 247 -0.54 12.99 -5.93
CA ILE A 247 -1.93 13.02 -5.49
C ILE A 247 -2.19 14.38 -4.86
N ARG A 248 -3.25 15.05 -5.29
CA ARG A 248 -3.63 16.35 -4.76
C ARG A 248 -5.14 16.54 -4.84
N PRO A 249 -5.68 17.62 -4.29
CA PRO A 249 -7.11 17.84 -4.33
C PRO A 249 -7.67 17.91 -5.76
N GLY A 250 -8.49 16.93 -6.12
CA GLY A 250 -9.24 16.87 -7.38
C GLY A 250 -8.49 16.32 -8.59
N GLU A 251 -7.21 15.98 -8.46
CA GLU A 251 -6.44 15.39 -9.55
C GLU A 251 -5.28 14.52 -9.07
N VAL A 252 -4.95 13.52 -9.88
CA VAL A 252 -3.80 12.63 -9.70
C VAL A 252 -2.98 12.62 -10.97
N PHE A 253 -1.66 12.54 -10.81
CA PHE A 253 -0.73 12.34 -11.90
C PHE A 253 0.10 11.09 -11.66
N SER A 254 0.37 10.35 -12.73
CA SER A 254 1.19 9.14 -12.72
C SER A 254 2.31 9.25 -13.74
N ARG A 255 3.47 8.70 -13.41
CA ARG A 255 4.61 8.53 -14.33
C ARG A 255 4.15 7.69 -15.52
N SER A 256 4.45 8.17 -16.73
CA SER A 256 4.21 7.43 -17.96
C SER A 256 5.34 6.46 -18.25
N GLY A 257 5.00 5.29 -18.78
CA GLY A 257 5.97 4.25 -19.08
C GLY A 257 6.29 3.40 -17.85
N GLU A 258 7.53 2.95 -17.75
CA GLU A 258 7.99 2.13 -16.63
C GLU A 258 7.99 2.93 -15.32
N LEU A 259 7.43 2.34 -14.27
CA LEU A 259 7.50 2.92 -12.92
C LEU A 259 8.93 2.77 -12.40
N LEU A 260 9.40 3.77 -11.69
CA LEU A 260 10.68 3.71 -11.00
C LEU A 260 10.49 2.98 -9.67
N ARG A 261 11.36 2.01 -9.39
CA ARG A 261 11.38 1.31 -8.10
C ARG A 261 11.56 2.34 -6.96
N PRO A 262 10.65 2.40 -5.98
CA PRO A 262 10.80 3.28 -4.84
C PRO A 262 12.05 2.93 -4.03
N ASP A 263 12.83 3.93 -3.67
CA ASP A 263 13.94 3.81 -2.72
C ASP A 263 13.65 4.71 -1.50
N SER A 264 13.53 4.09 -0.33
CA SER A 264 13.28 4.82 0.92
C SER A 264 14.56 5.25 1.63
N TRP A 265 15.71 4.69 1.23
CA TRP A 265 17.03 5.02 1.76
C TRP A 265 17.67 6.18 0.99
N ASP A 266 17.43 6.25 -0.32
CA ASP A 266 17.90 7.33 -1.18
C ASP A 266 16.76 7.96 -1.99
N LEU A 267 15.82 8.57 -1.27
CA LEU A 267 14.70 9.29 -1.86
C LEU A 267 15.18 10.46 -2.74
N SER A 268 16.29 11.12 -2.37
CA SER A 268 16.88 12.22 -3.13
C SER A 268 17.20 11.80 -4.57
N THR A 269 17.99 10.75 -4.74
CA THR A 269 18.39 10.25 -6.05
C THR A 269 17.17 9.77 -6.84
N ALA A 270 16.22 9.07 -6.18
CA ALA A 270 14.99 8.62 -6.83
C ALA A 270 14.16 9.79 -7.40
N LEU A 271 14.11 10.92 -6.70
CA LEU A 271 13.37 12.11 -7.14
C LEU A 271 14.05 12.84 -8.31
N GLU A 272 15.35 12.73 -8.51
CA GLU A 272 16.04 13.36 -9.65
C GLU A 272 15.64 12.74 -11.00
N HIS A 273 15.11 11.52 -11.00
CA HIS A 273 14.66 10.83 -12.21
C HIS A 273 13.33 11.38 -12.76
N THR A 274 13.43 12.35 -13.67
CA THR A 274 12.25 13.03 -14.26
C THR A 274 11.64 12.36 -15.51
N GLN A 275 12.23 11.27 -16.02
CA GLN A 275 11.75 10.60 -17.24
C GLN A 275 10.32 10.05 -17.07
N GLY A 276 9.41 10.37 -17.99
CA GLY A 276 8.00 9.98 -17.88
C GLY A 276 7.17 10.86 -16.95
N LEU A 277 7.77 11.89 -16.33
CA LEU A 277 7.03 12.94 -15.62
C LEU A 277 6.73 14.09 -16.56
N SER A 278 5.51 14.63 -16.50
CA SER A 278 5.09 15.73 -17.37
C SER A 278 4.31 16.82 -16.63
N GLY A 279 4.23 18.01 -17.26
CA GLY A 279 3.39 19.11 -16.81
C GLY A 279 3.60 19.48 -15.33
N ILE A 280 2.50 19.47 -14.58
CA ILE A 280 2.51 19.87 -13.17
C ILE A 280 3.24 18.84 -12.29
N HIS A 281 3.19 17.55 -12.64
CA HIS A 281 3.89 16.52 -11.89
C HIS A 281 5.39 16.79 -11.86
N ARG A 282 6.01 16.96 -13.04
CA ARG A 282 7.43 17.28 -13.17
C ARG A 282 7.80 18.59 -12.48
N LYS A 283 7.01 19.65 -12.67
CA LYS A 283 7.27 20.95 -12.03
C LYS A 283 7.24 20.88 -10.50
N THR A 284 6.27 20.15 -9.95
CA THR A 284 6.12 19.97 -8.49
C THR A 284 7.33 19.24 -7.93
N LEU A 285 7.73 18.13 -8.57
CA LEU A 285 8.90 17.35 -8.16
C LEU A 285 10.19 18.19 -8.24
N MET A 286 10.42 18.93 -9.32
CA MET A 286 11.60 19.79 -9.44
C MET A 286 11.64 20.88 -8.36
N SER A 287 10.47 21.45 -8.00
CA SER A 287 10.39 22.41 -6.90
C SER A 287 10.67 21.79 -5.54
N VAL A 288 10.36 20.51 -5.34
CA VAL A 288 10.68 19.78 -4.11
C VAL A 288 12.19 19.51 -4.05
N VAL A 289 12.77 18.96 -5.12
CA VAL A 289 14.22 18.70 -5.20
C VAL A 289 15.03 19.97 -4.94
N ALA A 290 14.65 21.10 -5.55
CA ALA A 290 15.33 22.38 -5.36
C ALA A 290 15.26 22.94 -3.92
N ARG A 291 14.36 22.44 -3.06
CA ARG A 291 14.28 22.82 -1.63
C ARG A 291 15.05 21.86 -0.72
N LEU A 292 15.43 20.69 -1.24
CA LEU A 292 16.20 19.68 -0.51
C LEU A 292 17.72 19.83 -0.75
N ALA A 293 18.12 20.47 -1.85
CA ALA A 293 19.49 20.87 -2.15
C ALA A 293 19.89 22.16 -1.42
#